data_AF-A0A1S3ULK8-F1
#
_entry.id   AF-A0A1S3ULK8-F1
#
_cell.length_a   1.000
_cell.length_b   1.000
_cell.length_c   1.000
_cell.angle_alpha   90.00
_cell.angle_beta   90.00
_cell.angle_gamma   90.00
#
_symmetry.space_group_name_H-M   'P 1'
#
loop_
_entity.id
_entity.type
_entity.pdbx_description
1 polymer ?
#
loop_
_entity_poly.entity_id
_entity_poly.type
_entity_poly.pdbx_seq_one_letter_code
_entity_poly.pdbx_strand_id
1 'polypeptide(L)'
;MENAKKFYTNYATTSEFALRTRSSRKDKDNNVCYLRLVCSREGKYVSSIKPDVKTLPCQTNECPAGISIARKDNKWFIKSVALDHNHDLCMNTSKLIPGNRKLSMQAKHTLEVNDDAGVRINKSFLSIVNDAGGFENMEFVEQDARNYIAQHRRSLCKDGDGQALL
;
A
#
# COMPACT_ATOMS: atom_id res chain seq x y z
N MET A 1 -10.52 -16.75 6.76
CA MET A 1 -9.84 -15.48 7.05
C MET A 1 -9.55 -14.70 5.78
N GLU A 2 -8.90 -15.30 4.78
CA GLU A 2 -8.53 -14.64 3.53
C GLU A 2 -9.73 -14.04 2.79
N ASN A 3 -10.85 -14.78 2.72
CA ASN A 3 -12.11 -14.26 2.16
C ASN A 3 -12.64 -13.02 2.89
N ALA A 4 -12.56 -12.99 4.22
CA ALA A 4 -13.06 -11.87 5.02
C ALA A 4 -12.18 -10.63 4.89
N LYS A 5 -10.85 -10.83 4.83
CA LYS A 5 -9.88 -9.76 4.52
C LYS A 5 -10.11 -9.23 3.11
N LYS A 6 -10.25 -10.11 2.11
CA LYS A 6 -10.53 -9.75 0.72
C LYS A 6 -11.84 -8.98 0.57
N PHE A 7 -12.90 -9.42 1.24
CA PHE A 7 -14.19 -8.73 1.27
C PHE A 7 -14.04 -7.28 1.78
N TYR A 8 -13.41 -7.09 2.95
CA TYR A 8 -13.28 -5.76 3.52
C TYR A 8 -12.26 -4.88 2.78
N THR A 9 -11.23 -5.49 2.17
CA THR A 9 -10.34 -4.79 1.23
C THR A 9 -11.12 -4.28 0.02
N ASN A 10 -11.99 -5.10 -0.58
CA ASN A 10 -12.83 -4.65 -1.70
C ASN A 10 -13.80 -3.53 -1.30
N TYR A 11 -14.40 -3.64 -0.11
CA TYR A 11 -15.22 -2.56 0.46
C TYR A 11 -14.40 -1.27 0.63
N ALA A 12 -13.18 -1.37 1.18
CA ALA A 12 -12.31 -0.21 1.36
C ALA A 12 -11.88 0.42 0.02
N THR A 13 -11.62 -0.40 -1.00
CA THR A 13 -11.29 0.07 -2.34
C THR A 13 -12.48 0.77 -3.01
N THR A 14 -13.68 0.20 -2.92
CA THR A 14 -14.92 0.79 -3.50
C THR A 14 -15.40 2.02 -2.73
N SER A 15 -15.13 2.09 -1.42
CA SER A 15 -15.42 3.25 -0.57
C SER A 15 -14.22 4.21 -0.47
N GLU A 16 -13.17 3.97 -1.25
CA GLU A 16 -12.03 4.89 -1.46
C GLU A 16 -11.29 5.33 -0.19
N PHE A 17 -11.05 4.38 0.72
CA PHE A 17 -10.17 4.59 1.87
C PHE A 17 -9.06 3.56 1.97
N ALA A 18 -7.93 3.99 2.53
CA ALA A 18 -6.82 3.12 2.83
C ALA A 18 -7.10 2.26 4.05
N LEU A 19 -6.83 0.96 3.91
CA LEU A 19 -7.00 -0.03 4.96
C LEU A 19 -5.67 -0.35 5.64
N ARG A 20 -5.69 -0.52 6.96
CA ARG A 20 -4.57 -1.02 7.77
C ARG A 20 -5.02 -2.20 8.62
N THR A 21 -4.16 -3.20 8.78
CA THR A 21 -4.35 -4.22 9.83
C THR A 21 -3.88 -3.64 11.16
N ARG A 22 -4.80 -3.38 12.10
CA ARG A 22 -4.48 -2.85 13.44
C ARG A 22 -3.94 -3.95 14.36
N SER A 23 -4.57 -5.11 14.33
CA SER A 23 -4.18 -6.23 15.20
C SER A 23 -4.63 -7.56 14.62
N SER A 24 -3.83 -8.59 14.83
CA SER A 24 -4.15 -9.98 14.55
C SER A 24 -3.80 -10.81 15.77
N ARG A 25 -4.59 -11.85 16.10
CA ARG A 25 -4.25 -12.81 17.16
C ARG A 25 -4.38 -14.22 16.63
N LYS A 26 -3.52 -15.10 17.14
CA LYS A 26 -3.54 -16.53 16.86
C LYS A 26 -3.92 -17.30 18.11
N ASP A 27 -4.52 -18.47 17.93
CA ASP A 27 -4.76 -19.42 19.01
C ASP A 27 -3.51 -20.28 19.29
N LYS A 28 -3.66 -21.23 20.21
CA LYS A 28 -2.59 -22.14 20.65
C LYS A 28 -2.04 -23.00 19.51
N ASP A 29 -2.86 -23.26 18.50
CA ASP A 29 -2.50 -24.06 17.31
C ASP A 29 -1.92 -23.19 16.20
N ASN A 30 -1.51 -21.95 16.52
CA ASN A 30 -0.94 -20.97 15.59
C ASN A 30 -1.91 -20.56 14.45
N ASN A 31 -3.21 -20.83 14.59
CA ASN A 31 -4.23 -20.42 13.64
C ASN A 31 -4.75 -19.03 13.99
N VAL A 32 -4.96 -18.16 13.00
CA VAL A 32 -5.52 -16.84 13.27
C VAL A 32 -6.96 -16.98 13.78
N CYS A 33 -7.23 -16.41 14.95
CA CYS A 33 -8.52 -16.44 15.61
C CYS A 33 -9.17 -15.04 15.72
N TYR A 34 -8.41 -13.97 15.42
CA TYR A 34 -8.91 -12.60 15.47
C TYR A 34 -8.18 -11.70 14.48
N LEU A 35 -8.93 -10.82 13.82
CA LEU A 35 -8.39 -9.82 12.92
C LEU A 35 -9.16 -8.51 13.09
N ARG A 36 -8.44 -7.39 13.23
CA ARG A 36 -9.01 -6.05 13.21
C ARG A 36 -8.40 -5.23 12.08
N LEU A 37 -9.25 -4.83 11.14
CA LEU A 37 -8.92 -3.97 10.02
C LEU A 37 -9.55 -2.61 10.25
N VAL A 38 -8.83 -1.53 9.97
CA VAL A 38 -9.24 -0.15 10.27
C VAL A 38 -8.88 0.78 9.12
N CYS A 39 -9.52 1.95 9.07
CA CYS A 39 -9.05 3.04 8.23
C CYS A 39 -7.58 3.39 8.55
N SER A 40 -6.79 3.75 7.55
CA SER A 40 -5.40 4.19 7.73
C SER A 40 -5.26 5.43 8.60
N ARG A 41 -6.32 6.26 8.63
CA ARG A 41 -6.43 7.46 9.45
C ARG A 41 -6.87 7.17 10.89
N GLU A 42 -7.05 5.90 11.25
CA GLU A 42 -7.35 5.47 12.60
C GLU A 42 -6.17 5.72 13.55
N GLY A 43 -6.50 6.15 14.78
CA GLY A 43 -5.54 6.49 15.82
C GLY A 43 -5.33 8.00 15.99
N LYS A 44 -4.68 8.36 17.09
CA LYS A 44 -4.35 9.76 17.39
C LYS A 44 -3.06 10.14 16.68
N TYR A 45 -2.99 11.39 16.21
CA TYR A 45 -1.75 11.97 15.75
C TYR A 45 -0.80 12.18 16.93
N VAL A 46 0.41 11.62 16.87
CA VAL A 46 1.38 11.63 18.00
C VAL A 46 2.66 12.41 17.69
N SER A 47 2.66 13.27 16.67
CA SER A 47 3.88 14.02 16.34
C SER A 47 3.80 15.47 16.78
N SER A 48 4.85 15.94 17.44
CA SER A 48 4.99 17.35 17.84
C SER A 48 5.26 18.31 16.67
N ILE A 49 5.53 17.78 15.47
CA ILE A 49 5.79 18.57 14.27
C ILE A 49 4.45 18.97 13.66
N LYS A 50 4.27 20.26 13.33
CA LYS A 50 3.05 20.75 12.69
C LYS A 50 2.79 20.00 11.36
N PRO A 51 1.54 19.64 11.03
CA PRO A 51 1.22 18.94 9.78
C PRO A 51 1.74 19.67 8.53
N ASP A 52 1.71 20.99 8.54
CA ASP A 52 2.04 21.88 7.41
C ASP A 52 3.52 21.82 6.98
N VAL A 53 4.40 21.33 7.85
CA VAL A 53 5.84 21.20 7.59
C VAL A 53 6.25 19.79 7.17
N LYS A 54 5.30 18.85 7.03
CA LYS A 54 5.59 17.46 6.65
C LYS A 54 5.41 17.20 5.16
N THR A 55 6.42 16.58 4.57
CA THR A 55 6.41 16.08 3.19
C THR A 55 5.42 14.94 2.95
N LEU A 56 4.99 14.23 4.00
CA LEU A 56 3.94 13.22 3.97
C LEU A 56 2.98 13.41 5.16
N PRO A 57 1.77 13.97 4.95
CA PRO A 57 0.80 14.11 6.02
C PRO A 57 0.33 12.72 6.48
N CYS A 58 0.84 12.24 7.62
CA CYS A 58 0.21 11.14 8.33
C CYS A 58 -1.08 11.69 8.97
N GLN A 59 -2.18 11.69 8.21
CA GLN A 59 -3.45 12.26 8.65
C GLN A 59 -4.24 11.28 9.51
N THR A 60 -3.65 10.79 10.59
CA THR A 60 -4.43 10.10 11.64
C THR A 60 -5.35 11.12 12.30
N ASN A 61 -6.66 10.92 12.21
CA ASN A 61 -7.69 11.83 12.69
C ASN A 61 -8.71 11.11 13.58
N GLU A 62 -8.26 10.05 14.26
CA GLU A 62 -9.10 9.24 15.14
C GLU A 62 -10.30 8.61 14.42
N CYS A 63 -10.18 8.33 13.12
CA CYS A 63 -11.26 7.73 12.33
C CYS A 63 -11.75 6.41 12.97
N PRO A 64 -13.07 6.27 13.25
CA PRO A 64 -13.61 5.10 13.92
C PRO A 64 -13.82 3.91 12.97
N ALA A 65 -13.80 4.15 11.65
CA ALA A 65 -14.12 3.16 10.64
C ALA A 65 -13.20 1.92 10.72
N GLY A 66 -13.83 0.74 10.78
CA GLY A 66 -13.12 -0.53 10.86
C GLY A 66 -14.04 -1.72 11.10
N ILE A 67 -13.47 -2.91 10.94
CA ILE A 67 -14.13 -4.19 11.19
C ILE A 67 -13.24 -5.05 12.10
N SER A 68 -13.88 -5.73 13.05
CA SER A 68 -13.25 -6.77 13.85
C SER A 68 -13.93 -8.09 13.58
N ILE A 69 -13.15 -9.12 13.29
CA ILE A 69 -13.63 -10.46 12.97
C ILE A 69 -12.95 -11.43 13.92
N ALA A 70 -13.73 -12.34 14.49
CA ALA A 70 -13.25 -13.30 15.47
C ALA A 70 -13.73 -14.72 15.12
N ARG A 71 -12.98 -15.71 15.59
CA ARG A 71 -13.33 -17.12 15.52
C ARG A 71 -13.62 -17.62 16.94
N LYS A 72 -14.76 -18.30 17.11
CA LYS A 72 -15.16 -18.98 18.34
C LYS A 72 -15.83 -20.30 17.94
N ASP A 73 -15.49 -21.39 18.62
CA ASP A 73 -16.06 -22.72 18.39
C ASP A 73 -16.02 -23.13 16.90
N ASN A 74 -14.86 -22.91 16.25
CA ASN A 74 -14.62 -23.12 14.81
C ASN A 74 -15.51 -22.33 13.84
N LYS A 75 -16.33 -21.38 14.32
CA LYS A 75 -17.15 -20.48 13.49
C LYS A 75 -16.60 -19.06 13.49
N TRP A 76 -16.62 -18.43 12.32
CA TRP A 76 -16.22 -17.04 12.14
C TRP A 76 -17.42 -16.12 12.28
N PHE A 77 -17.26 -15.01 12.98
CA PHE A 77 -18.29 -13.98 13.12
C PHE A 77 -17.68 -12.58 13.12
N ILE A 78 -18.48 -11.61 12.66
CA ILE A 78 -18.14 -10.20 12.77
C ILE A 78 -18.39 -9.79 14.22
N LYS A 79 -17.33 -9.36 14.92
CA LYS A 79 -17.41 -8.89 16.31
C LYS A 79 -17.88 -7.44 16.40
N SER A 80 -17.44 -6.60 15.47
CA SER A 80 -17.82 -5.18 15.40
C SER A 80 -17.64 -4.66 13.99
N VAL A 81 -18.52 -3.74 13.57
CA VAL A 81 -18.34 -2.96 12.34
C VAL A 81 -18.66 -1.50 12.64
N ALA A 82 -17.81 -0.60 12.16
CA ALA A 82 -18.05 0.83 12.11
C ALA A 82 -17.78 1.27 10.68
N LEU A 83 -18.80 1.81 10.02
CA LEU A 83 -18.74 2.23 8.63
C LEU A 83 -18.56 3.74 8.48
N ASP A 84 -18.94 4.52 9.49
CA ASP A 84 -18.87 5.97 9.45
C ASP A 84 -17.43 6.46 9.50
N HIS A 85 -17.13 7.43 8.63
CA HIS A 85 -15.86 8.14 8.59
C HIS A 85 -16.08 9.57 9.11
N ASN A 86 -15.10 10.06 9.88
CA ASN A 86 -15.09 11.45 10.36
C ASN A 86 -14.28 12.37 9.43
N HIS A 87 -14.08 11.95 8.18
CA HIS A 87 -13.33 12.66 7.18
C HIS A 87 -13.83 12.30 5.79
N ASP A 88 -13.54 13.16 4.84
CA ASP A 88 -13.84 12.89 3.44
C ASP A 88 -13.06 11.65 2.98
N LEU A 89 -13.78 10.77 2.30
CA LEU A 89 -13.21 9.62 1.61
C LEU A 89 -12.49 10.15 0.37
N CYS A 90 -11.22 9.78 0.19
CA CYS A 90 -10.38 10.37 -0.87
C CYS A 90 -10.77 9.79 -2.23
N MET A 91 -11.68 10.48 -2.92
CA MET A 91 -12.30 10.03 -4.18
C MET A 91 -11.32 9.77 -5.34
N ASN A 92 -10.10 10.29 -5.29
CA ASN A 92 -9.18 10.26 -6.45
C ASN A 92 -7.83 9.56 -6.21
N THR A 93 -7.54 9.04 -5.01
CA THR A 93 -6.20 8.51 -4.68
C THR A 93 -6.21 7.09 -4.11
N SER A 94 -7.34 6.37 -4.19
CA SER A 94 -7.46 4.99 -3.69
C SER A 94 -6.47 4.03 -4.36
N LYS A 95 -6.16 4.25 -5.65
CA LYS A 95 -5.10 3.52 -6.39
C LYS A 95 -3.71 3.81 -5.84
N LEU A 96 -3.50 5.00 -5.30
CA LEU A 96 -2.24 5.44 -4.70
C LEU A 96 -2.14 5.06 -3.22
N ILE A 97 -2.99 4.18 -2.71
CA ILE A 97 -2.81 3.56 -1.39
C ILE A 97 -1.69 2.51 -1.52
N PRO A 98 -0.66 2.48 -0.64
CA PRO A 98 0.49 1.58 -0.81
C PRO A 98 0.15 0.10 -1.09
N GLY A 99 -0.93 -0.42 -0.52
CA GLY A 99 -1.38 -1.80 -0.77
C GLY A 99 -2.14 -2.01 -2.09
N ASN A 100 -2.58 -0.94 -2.74
CA ASN A 100 -3.30 -0.95 -4.01
C ASN A 100 -2.40 -0.58 -5.19
N ARG A 101 -1.25 0.06 -4.93
CA ARG A 101 -0.31 0.50 -5.96
C ARG A 101 0.27 -0.67 -6.72
N LYS A 102 0.33 -0.56 -8.04
CA LYS A 102 0.90 -1.57 -8.92
C LYS A 102 1.64 -0.89 -10.07
N LEU A 103 2.85 -1.38 -10.33
CA LEU A 103 3.58 -1.06 -11.55
C LEU A 103 3.05 -1.95 -12.67
N SER A 104 2.50 -1.34 -13.72
CA SER A 104 2.11 -2.06 -14.94
C SER A 104 3.33 -2.69 -15.62
N MET A 105 3.12 -3.73 -16.43
CA MET A 105 4.22 -4.37 -17.18
C MET A 105 4.92 -3.38 -18.11
N GLN A 106 4.15 -2.51 -18.75
CA GLN A 106 4.68 -1.45 -19.60
C GLN A 106 5.55 -0.47 -18.80
N ALA A 107 5.07 -0.02 -17.63
CA ALA A 107 5.85 0.88 -16.78
C ALA A 107 7.16 0.25 -16.30
N LYS A 108 7.15 -1.04 -15.93
CA LYS A 108 8.35 -1.78 -15.55
C LYS A 108 9.37 -1.82 -16.68
N HIS A 109 8.95 -2.25 -17.87
CA HIS A 109 9.80 -2.33 -19.05
C HIS A 109 10.40 -0.96 -19.41
N THR A 110 9.59 0.10 -19.42
CA THR A 110 10.08 1.47 -19.69
C THR A 110 11.08 1.94 -18.63
N LEU A 111 10.87 1.60 -17.35
CA LEU A 111 11.81 1.93 -16.28
C LEU A 111 13.15 1.20 -16.47
N GLU A 112 13.12 -0.09 -16.79
CA GLU A 112 14.32 -0.92 -17.00
C GLU A 112 15.15 -0.43 -18.18
N VAL A 113 14.54 -0.28 -19.37
CA VAL A 113 15.24 0.20 -20.58
C VAL A 113 15.86 1.58 -20.35
N ASN A 114 15.16 2.46 -19.64
CA ASN A 114 15.69 3.78 -19.31
C ASN A 114 16.81 3.73 -18.27
N ASP A 115 16.75 2.79 -17.32
CA ASP A 115 17.82 2.59 -16.33
C ASP A 115 19.10 2.09 -17.00
N ASP A 116 18.98 1.11 -17.91
CA ASP A 116 20.07 0.57 -18.72
C ASP A 116 20.71 1.66 -19.60
N ALA A 117 19.89 2.57 -20.12
CA ALA A 117 20.36 3.74 -20.88
C ALA A 117 20.93 4.87 -19.99
N GLY A 118 20.97 4.70 -18.66
CA GLY A 118 21.49 5.69 -17.71
C GLY A 118 20.58 6.90 -17.49
N VAL A 119 19.31 6.84 -17.89
CA VAL A 119 18.33 7.91 -17.69
C VAL A 119 17.93 7.96 -16.23
N ARG A 120 17.91 9.18 -15.67
CA ARG A 120 17.49 9.37 -14.28
C ARG A 120 16.02 8.99 -14.09
N ILE A 121 15.74 8.23 -13.02
CA ILE A 121 14.40 7.72 -12.69
C ILE A 121 13.32 8.80 -12.68
N ASN A 122 13.63 10.03 -12.23
CA ASN A 122 12.65 11.12 -12.20
C ASN A 122 12.18 11.51 -13.61
N LYS A 123 13.06 11.41 -14.62
CA LYS A 123 12.73 11.66 -16.02
C LYS A 123 11.92 10.51 -16.60
N SER A 124 12.31 9.27 -16.33
CA SER A 124 11.56 8.07 -16.73
C SER A 124 10.14 8.09 -16.15
N PHE A 125 10.00 8.43 -14.87
CA PHE A 125 8.70 8.55 -14.22
C PHE A 125 7.83 9.65 -14.85
N LEU A 126 8.38 10.84 -15.08
CA LEU A 126 7.65 11.92 -15.74
C LEU A 126 7.21 11.56 -17.18
N SER A 127 8.04 10.81 -17.92
CA SER A 127 7.64 10.29 -19.24
C SER A 127 6.42 9.39 -19.13
N ILE A 128 6.41 8.46 -18.17
CA ILE A 128 5.28 7.55 -17.97
C ILE A 128 4.02 8.32 -17.55
N VAL A 129 4.16 9.34 -16.70
CA VAL A 129 3.04 10.22 -16.31
C VAL A 129 2.46 10.93 -17.53
N ASN A 130 3.32 11.44 -18.42
CA ASN A 130 2.89 12.11 -19.64
C ASN A 130 2.18 11.13 -20.60
N ASP A 131 2.70 9.92 -20.76
CA ASP A 131 2.08 8.86 -21.58
C ASP A 131 0.73 8.42 -21.02
N ALA A 132 0.57 8.44 -19.70
CA ALA A 132 -0.69 8.18 -19.00
C ALA A 132 -1.67 9.38 -19.05
N GLY A 133 -1.26 10.52 -19.59
CA GLY A 133 -2.09 11.72 -19.70
C GLY A 133 -2.30 12.47 -18.38
N GLY A 134 -1.42 12.31 -17.39
CA GLY A 134 -1.50 13.03 -16.12
C GLY A 134 -1.24 12.15 -14.89
N PHE A 135 -1.06 12.80 -13.74
CA PHE A 135 -0.79 12.12 -12.46
C PHE A 135 -2.03 11.39 -11.92
N GLU A 136 -3.21 11.90 -12.23
CA GLU A 136 -4.52 11.35 -11.87
C GLU A 136 -4.78 9.96 -12.46
N ASN A 137 -4.13 9.63 -13.58
CA ASN A 137 -4.27 8.34 -14.25
C ASN A 137 -3.24 7.30 -13.78
N MET A 138 -2.35 7.67 -12.87
CA MET A 138 -1.28 6.81 -12.40
C MET A 138 -1.76 5.83 -11.32
N GLU A 139 -1.24 4.60 -11.39
CA GLU A 139 -1.50 3.54 -10.40
C GLU A 139 -0.36 3.33 -9.40
N PHE A 140 0.70 4.13 -9.50
CA PHE A 140 1.87 4.08 -8.63
C PHE A 140 2.51 5.47 -8.53
N VAL A 141 3.36 5.67 -7.53
CA VAL A 141 4.09 6.93 -7.33
C VAL A 141 5.57 6.77 -7.68
N GLU A 142 6.28 7.88 -7.82
CA GLU A 142 7.70 7.89 -8.17
C GLU A 142 8.56 7.02 -7.21
N GLN A 143 8.18 6.98 -5.92
CA GLN A 143 8.87 6.12 -4.95
C GLN A 143 8.79 4.64 -5.30
N ASP A 144 7.69 4.17 -5.88
CA ASP A 144 7.53 2.77 -6.29
C ASP A 144 8.48 2.45 -7.46
N ALA A 145 8.63 3.37 -8.41
CA ALA A 145 9.61 3.25 -9.50
C ALA A 145 11.05 3.19 -8.98
N ARG A 146 11.41 4.05 -7.99
CA ARG A 146 12.72 4.00 -7.32
C ARG A 146 12.97 2.67 -6.63
N ASN A 147 11.98 2.20 -5.86
CA ASN A 147 12.08 0.93 -5.13
C ASN A 147 12.24 -0.25 -6.10
N TYR A 148 11.50 -0.23 -7.21
CA TYR A 148 11.56 -1.24 -8.26
C TYR A 148 12.95 -1.33 -8.90
N ILE A 149 13.48 -0.20 -9.41
CA ILE A 149 14.81 -0.18 -10.03
C ILE A 149 15.91 -0.57 -9.03
N ALA A 150 15.84 -0.07 -7.80
CA ALA A 150 16.80 -0.47 -6.77
C ALA A 150 16.75 -2.00 -6.51
N GLN A 151 15.56 -2.60 -6.55
CA GLN A 151 15.41 -4.06 -6.45
C GLN A 151 15.94 -4.78 -7.69
N HIS A 152 15.63 -4.28 -8.89
CA HIS A 152 16.05 -4.85 -10.16
C HIS A 152 17.58 -4.89 -10.28
N ARG A 153 18.25 -3.79 -9.95
CA ARG A 153 19.73 -3.72 -9.88
C ARG A 153 20.30 -4.75 -8.91
N ARG A 154 19.69 -4.89 -7.72
CA ARG A 154 20.13 -5.90 -6.73
C ARG A 154 19.93 -7.33 -7.21
N SER A 155 18.87 -7.63 -7.97
CA SER A 155 18.69 -8.97 -8.53
C SER A 155 19.75 -9.31 -9.56
N LEU A 156 20.09 -8.36 -10.45
CA LEU A 156 21.15 -8.57 -11.44
C LEU A 156 22.52 -8.80 -10.78
N CYS A 157 22.82 -8.14 -9.66
CA CYS A 157 24.07 -8.37 -8.93
C CYS A 157 24.15 -9.73 -8.23
N LYS A 158 23.01 -10.35 -7.86
CA LYS A 158 23.00 -11.66 -7.18
C LYS A 158 23.37 -12.82 -8.10
N ASP A 159 23.19 -12.66 -9.40
CA ASP A 159 23.63 -13.64 -10.40
C ASP A 159 25.13 -13.47 -10.73
N GLY A 160 25.80 -12.46 -10.16
CA GLY A 160 27.21 -12.12 -10.41
C GLY A 160 28.23 -12.61 -9.38
N ASP A 161 27.80 -13.16 -8.23
CA ASP A 161 28.71 -13.63 -7.16
C ASP A 161 29.32 -15.03 -7.43
N GLY A 162 29.37 -15.44 -8.71
CA GLY A 162 29.87 -16.74 -9.16
C GLY A 162 31.02 -16.69 -10.17
N GLN A 163 31.65 -15.53 -10.40
CA GLN A 163 32.81 -15.46 -11.30
C GLN A 163 33.84 -14.40 -10.88
N ALA A 164 34.47 -14.62 -9.73
CA ALA A 164 35.85 -14.18 -9.51
C ALA A 164 36.69 -15.44 -9.23
N LEU A 165 37.14 -16.10 -10.29
CA LEU A 165 38.20 -17.11 -10.26
C LEU A 165 39.43 -16.54 -10.97
N LEU A 166 40.59 -16.83 -10.36
CA LEU A 166 42.00 -16.56 -10.73
C LEU A 166 42.63 -15.32 -10.08
#